data_AF-A0A242K0W7-F1
#
_entry.id   AF-A0A242K0W7-F1
#
_cell.length_a   1.000
_cell.length_b   1.000
_cell.length_c   1.000
_cell.angle_alpha   90.00
_cell.angle_beta   90.00
_cell.angle_gamma   90.00
#
_symmetry.space_group_name_H-M   'P 1'
#
loop_
_entity.id
_entity.type
_entity.pdbx_description
1 polymer ?
#
loop_
_entity_poly.entity_id
_entity_poly.type
_entity_poly.pdbx_seq_one_letter_code
_entity_poly.pdbx_strand_id
1 'polypeptide(L)'
;MNSFHFVDPNRRPQADVRRMTKELTEKFHAIDPDLTLIHHDNFIDYGPEVFPQLASLYWDPRVPNHPMATFVYSEYHLRYRNFPLYWFTPYGECIDEFHGKVNNSFRKPLQAIDNAILKVIHDYQTHNLTYWQDLFSEEQLQQVITSHYSRTTRMIGNGIPGGRMMDFTDPMKRPHAAVEKATEYLETQLDKLDSRLTLSRDESYIDFEPSVGRYLSEWWYDPEVYDPEVDDPDDPLIDLTDREYQIYYQKIILYSFGPYSLGTGYHGDIFDGGIPNIAYLGLNQELVDNILKVIHEYQLFNLYYWRDCYTPEEFQVEINKYKKMWDLD
;
A
#
# COMPACT_ATOMS: atom_id res chain seq x y z
N MET A 1 -27.80 -0.07 -14.96
CA MET A 1 -26.96 0.21 -13.79
C MET A 1 -27.38 -0.75 -12.68
N ASN A 2 -26.73 -1.90 -12.58
CA ASN A 2 -26.85 -2.73 -11.39
C ASN A 2 -25.81 -2.21 -10.40
N SER A 3 -26.25 -1.62 -9.29
CA SER A 3 -25.36 -1.32 -8.18
C SER A 3 -24.86 -2.64 -7.61
N PHE A 4 -23.57 -2.91 -7.73
CA PHE A 4 -22.93 -3.98 -6.98
C PHE A 4 -23.06 -3.63 -5.50
N HIS A 5 -23.97 -4.31 -4.80
CA HIS A 5 -24.00 -4.26 -3.35
C HIS A 5 -22.84 -5.12 -2.85
N PHE A 6 -21.78 -4.48 -2.38
CA PHE A 6 -20.73 -5.17 -1.64
C PHE A 6 -21.38 -5.85 -0.44
N VAL A 7 -21.25 -7.17 -0.38
CA VAL A 7 -21.66 -7.93 0.79
C VAL A 7 -20.77 -7.55 1.97
N ASP A 8 -21.38 -7.52 3.16
CA ASP A 8 -20.74 -7.08 4.40
C ASP A 8 -19.37 -7.77 4.61
N PRO A 9 -18.25 -7.01 4.68
CA PRO A 9 -16.91 -7.56 4.93
C PRO A 9 -16.79 -8.27 6.30
N ASN A 10 -17.82 -8.20 7.15
CA ASN A 10 -17.84 -8.81 8.48
C ASN A 10 -18.43 -10.24 8.50
N ARG A 11 -18.49 -10.97 7.38
CA ARG A 11 -18.98 -12.36 7.39
C ARG A 11 -18.13 -13.30 8.25
N ARG A 12 -16.84 -12.99 8.45
CA ARG A 12 -15.96 -13.70 9.39
C ARG A 12 -15.90 -12.96 10.74
N PRO A 13 -16.45 -13.53 11.82
CA PRO A 13 -16.30 -12.94 13.14
C PRO A 13 -14.82 -12.85 13.54
N GLN A 14 -14.37 -11.70 14.05
CA GLN A 14 -12.99 -11.52 14.53
C GLN A 14 -12.56 -12.52 15.61
N ALA A 15 -13.52 -13.08 16.37
CA ALA A 15 -13.26 -14.16 17.31
C ALA A 15 -12.88 -15.48 16.60
N ASP A 16 -13.50 -15.79 15.46
CA ASP A 16 -13.18 -16.96 14.66
C ASP A 16 -11.83 -16.78 13.95
N VAL A 17 -11.53 -15.59 13.43
CA VAL A 17 -10.21 -15.27 12.85
C VAL A 17 -9.11 -15.53 13.87
N ARG A 18 -9.22 -14.97 15.09
CA ARG A 18 -8.26 -15.23 16.18
C ARG A 18 -8.12 -16.71 16.52
N ARG A 19 -9.22 -17.47 16.51
CA ARG A 19 -9.18 -18.93 16.73
C ARG A 19 -8.42 -19.62 15.59
N MET A 20 -8.73 -19.31 14.33
CA MET A 20 -8.06 -19.88 13.16
C MET A 20 -6.58 -19.53 13.14
N THR A 21 -6.19 -18.29 13.43
CA THR A 21 -4.78 -17.88 13.53
C THR A 21 -4.02 -18.72 14.55
N LYS A 22 -4.64 -18.98 15.71
CA LYS A 22 -4.05 -19.84 16.74
C LYS A 22 -3.90 -21.29 16.26
N GLU A 23 -4.93 -21.85 15.65
CA GLU A 23 -4.91 -23.21 15.10
C GLU A 23 -3.86 -23.34 13.98
N LEU A 24 -3.76 -22.35 13.10
CA LEU A 24 -2.75 -22.31 12.04
C LEU A 24 -1.34 -22.26 12.62
N THR A 25 -1.11 -21.41 13.63
CA THR A 25 0.18 -21.32 14.34
C THR A 25 0.58 -22.68 14.91
N GLU A 26 -0.35 -23.37 15.58
CA GLU A 26 -0.12 -24.70 16.14
C GLU A 26 0.19 -25.74 15.04
N LYS A 27 -0.54 -25.71 13.92
CA LYS A 27 -0.31 -26.60 12.77
C LYS A 27 1.06 -26.37 12.12
N PHE A 28 1.49 -25.12 11.95
CA PHE A 28 2.81 -24.83 11.38
C PHE A 28 3.94 -25.22 12.34
N HIS A 29 3.82 -24.95 13.65
CA HIS A 29 4.81 -25.42 14.63
C HIS A 29 4.91 -26.95 14.70
N ALA A 30 3.82 -27.68 14.42
CA ALA A 30 3.84 -29.14 14.35
C ALA A 30 4.59 -29.68 13.11
N ILE A 31 4.70 -28.88 12.03
CA ILE A 31 5.53 -29.20 10.87
C ILE A 31 7.01 -28.93 11.21
N ASP A 32 7.31 -27.74 11.71
CA ASP A 32 8.64 -27.35 12.17
C ASP A 32 8.52 -26.20 13.20
N PRO A 33 9.14 -26.30 14.39
CA PRO A 33 9.05 -25.28 15.43
C PRO A 33 9.72 -23.95 15.05
N ASP A 34 10.55 -23.91 14.02
CA ASP A 34 11.19 -22.68 13.51
C ASP A 34 10.29 -21.90 12.54
N LEU A 35 9.10 -22.42 12.21
CA LEU A 35 8.09 -21.69 11.45
C LEU A 35 7.38 -20.66 12.34
N THR A 36 7.16 -19.45 11.84
CA THR A 36 6.45 -18.40 12.57
C THR A 36 5.39 -17.79 11.68
N LEU A 37 4.15 -17.78 12.15
CA LEU A 37 3.01 -17.18 11.46
C LEU A 37 2.76 -15.77 11.99
N ILE A 38 2.67 -14.81 11.09
CA ILE A 38 2.29 -13.42 11.37
C ILE A 38 0.92 -13.20 10.75
N HIS A 39 -0.02 -12.63 11.53
CA HIS A 39 -1.34 -12.24 11.06
C HIS A 39 -1.41 -10.72 10.90
N HIS A 40 -2.02 -10.25 9.81
CA HIS A 40 -2.27 -8.84 9.58
C HIS A 40 -3.69 -8.47 10.01
N ASP A 41 -3.82 -7.88 11.19
CA ASP A 41 -5.11 -7.57 11.82
C ASP A 41 -6.02 -6.62 10.99
N ASN A 42 -5.44 -5.86 10.06
CA ASN A 42 -6.20 -4.96 9.18
C ASN A 42 -6.61 -5.62 7.85
N PHE A 43 -6.47 -6.95 7.73
CA PHE A 43 -7.02 -7.69 6.59
C PHE A 43 -8.55 -7.68 6.63
N ILE A 44 -9.14 -7.07 5.60
CA ILE A 44 -10.56 -7.09 5.28
C ILE A 44 -10.87 -8.26 4.34
N ASP A 45 -11.76 -9.16 4.79
CA ASP A 45 -12.26 -10.28 4.00
C ASP A 45 -13.46 -9.86 3.16
N TYR A 46 -13.20 -9.30 1.99
CA TYR A 46 -14.28 -9.08 1.03
C TYR A 46 -14.85 -10.45 0.58
N GLY A 47 -16.10 -10.53 0.13
CA GLY A 47 -16.67 -11.77 -0.40
C GLY A 47 -16.26 -12.09 -1.83
N PRO A 48 -16.19 -13.38 -2.24
CA PRO A 48 -15.73 -13.83 -3.56
C PRO A 48 -16.58 -13.33 -4.75
N GLU A 49 -17.68 -12.65 -4.49
CA GLU A 49 -18.49 -11.91 -5.48
C GLU A 49 -17.91 -10.54 -5.87
N VAL A 50 -17.02 -9.98 -5.04
CA VAL A 50 -16.23 -8.77 -5.28
C VAL A 50 -14.89 -9.10 -5.93
N PHE A 51 -14.38 -10.31 -5.68
CA PHE A 51 -13.15 -10.85 -6.28
C PHE A 51 -13.60 -11.41 -7.63
N PRO A 52 -13.27 -10.78 -8.75
CA PRO A 52 -13.69 -11.32 -10.03
C PRO A 52 -12.92 -12.63 -10.22
N GLN A 53 -13.57 -13.76 -9.95
CA GLN A 53 -13.21 -15.11 -10.37
C GLN A 53 -11.68 -15.33 -10.52
N LEU A 54 -11.00 -15.72 -9.42
CA LEU A 54 -9.64 -16.30 -9.42
C LEU A 54 -8.46 -15.35 -9.74
N ALA A 55 -8.35 -14.20 -9.08
CA ALA A 55 -7.08 -13.46 -9.08
C ALA A 55 -6.11 -13.98 -7.99
N SER A 56 -4.87 -14.28 -8.38
CA SER A 56 -3.87 -14.94 -7.53
C SER A 56 -3.28 -14.08 -6.40
N LEU A 57 -3.46 -12.76 -6.39
CA LEU A 57 -3.04 -11.83 -5.32
C LEU A 57 -3.78 -10.49 -5.55
N TYR A 58 -4.19 -9.81 -4.48
CA TYR A 58 -5.38 -8.95 -4.48
C TYR A 58 -5.17 -7.48 -4.91
N TRP A 59 -6.29 -6.91 -5.40
CA TRP A 59 -6.59 -5.60 -5.98
C TRP A 59 -7.68 -4.93 -5.10
N ASP A 60 -7.55 -3.66 -4.71
CA ASP A 60 -8.63 -2.94 -3.99
C ASP A 60 -9.77 -2.56 -4.98
N PRO A 61 -10.98 -3.13 -4.81
CA PRO A 61 -12.12 -2.89 -5.70
C PRO A 61 -12.73 -1.49 -5.56
N ARG A 62 -12.32 -0.68 -4.56
CA ARG A 62 -12.80 0.70 -4.38
C ARG A 62 -12.19 1.68 -5.38
N VAL A 63 -11.16 1.28 -6.12
CA VAL A 63 -10.49 2.15 -7.09
C VAL A 63 -10.35 1.42 -8.45
N PRO A 64 -11.29 1.65 -9.38
CA PRO A 64 -11.17 1.13 -10.75
C PRO A 64 -9.88 1.64 -11.40
N ASN A 65 -9.14 0.76 -12.09
CA ASN A 65 -7.86 1.07 -12.75
C ASN A 65 -6.74 1.54 -11.80
N HIS A 66 -6.73 1.06 -10.54
CA HIS A 66 -5.67 1.42 -9.60
C HIS A 66 -4.37 0.64 -9.87
N PRO A 67 -3.20 1.28 -9.74
CA PRO A 67 -1.89 0.66 -10.00
C PRO A 67 -1.57 -0.49 -9.04
N MET A 68 -2.32 -0.58 -7.93
CA MET A 68 -2.09 -1.57 -6.88
C MET A 68 -2.42 -3.04 -7.23
N ALA A 69 -2.62 -3.39 -8.51
CA ALA A 69 -2.90 -4.76 -8.94
C ALA A 69 -1.75 -5.77 -8.69
N THR A 70 -0.61 -5.31 -8.18
CA THR A 70 0.63 -6.10 -8.01
C THR A 70 1.15 -6.15 -6.58
N PHE A 71 0.54 -5.44 -5.65
CA PHE A 71 0.94 -5.51 -4.25
C PHE A 71 0.36 -6.75 -3.57
N VAL A 72 1.16 -7.35 -2.70
CA VAL A 72 0.77 -8.56 -1.97
C VAL A 72 -0.05 -8.17 -0.75
N TYR A 73 -1.37 -8.07 -0.92
CA TYR A 73 -2.30 -8.03 0.19
C TYR A 73 -2.49 -9.46 0.73
N SER A 74 -2.01 -9.71 1.94
CA SER A 74 -2.07 -11.02 2.60
C SER A 74 -2.72 -10.95 3.99
N GLU A 75 -3.48 -11.97 4.36
CA GLU A 75 -3.94 -12.13 5.75
C GLU A 75 -2.80 -12.64 6.63
N TYR A 76 -1.96 -13.51 6.07
CA TYR A 76 -0.87 -14.16 6.78
C TYR A 76 0.46 -14.12 6.05
N HIS A 77 1.51 -13.99 6.83
CA HIS A 77 2.91 -14.13 6.41
C HIS A 77 3.57 -15.24 7.26
N LEU A 78 4.02 -16.30 6.59
CA LEU A 78 4.78 -17.40 7.19
C LEU A 78 6.27 -17.21 6.97
N ARG A 79 7.04 -17.31 8.06
CA ARG A 79 8.51 -17.21 8.06
C ARG A 79 9.15 -18.50 8.56
N TYR A 80 10.36 -18.78 8.11
CA TYR A 80 11.23 -19.84 8.66
C TYR A 80 12.51 -19.21 9.19
N ARG A 81 12.78 -19.32 10.50
CA ARG A 81 13.97 -18.69 11.13
C ARG A 81 14.16 -17.21 10.75
N ASN A 82 13.06 -16.46 10.74
CA ASN A 82 12.98 -15.06 10.32
C ASN A 82 13.16 -14.80 8.81
N PHE A 83 13.30 -15.80 7.95
CA PHE A 83 13.24 -15.60 6.50
C PHE A 83 11.79 -15.70 6.02
N PRO A 84 11.31 -14.73 5.22
CA PRO A 84 10.02 -14.83 4.55
C PRO A 84 9.93 -16.11 3.71
N LEU A 85 8.78 -16.78 3.75
CA LEU A 85 8.56 -18.02 3.03
C LEU A 85 7.27 -17.95 2.20
N TYR A 86 6.12 -17.78 2.85
CA TYR A 86 4.82 -17.68 2.19
C TYR A 86 4.05 -16.44 2.63
N TRP A 87 3.31 -15.89 1.68
CA TRP A 87 2.20 -14.97 1.92
C TRP A 87 0.95 -15.65 1.44
N PHE A 88 -0.12 -15.60 2.23
CA PHE A 88 -1.37 -16.18 1.82
C PHE A 88 -2.59 -15.43 2.37
N THR A 89 -3.65 -15.52 1.60
CA THR A 89 -5.00 -15.04 1.90
C THR A 89 -5.93 -16.25 1.97
N PRO A 90 -7.21 -16.05 2.30
CA PRO A 90 -8.21 -17.09 2.10
C PRO A 90 -8.37 -17.57 0.66
N TYR A 91 -7.82 -16.84 -0.30
CA TYR A 91 -8.07 -17.05 -1.72
C TYR A 91 -6.84 -17.47 -2.50
N GLY A 92 -5.64 -17.30 -1.95
CA GLY A 92 -4.38 -17.38 -2.71
C GLY A 92 -3.15 -17.55 -1.83
N GLU A 93 -2.06 -18.04 -2.41
CA GLU A 93 -0.74 -18.02 -1.78
C GLU A 93 0.37 -17.73 -2.79
N CYS A 94 1.45 -17.13 -2.28
CA CYS A 94 2.67 -16.86 -3.03
C CYS A 94 3.90 -17.19 -2.18
N ILE A 95 4.99 -17.51 -2.87
CA ILE A 95 6.26 -17.91 -2.27
C ILE A 95 7.36 -16.91 -2.61
N ASP A 96 8.26 -16.66 -1.66
CA ASP A 96 9.41 -15.78 -1.87
C ASP A 96 10.37 -16.32 -2.94
N GLU A 97 10.87 -15.49 -3.86
CA GLU A 97 11.86 -15.96 -4.84
C GLU A 97 13.20 -16.36 -4.22
N PHE A 98 13.57 -15.83 -3.05
CA PHE A 98 14.74 -16.27 -2.29
C PHE A 98 14.61 -17.76 -1.88
N HIS A 99 13.38 -18.31 -1.91
CA HIS A 99 13.13 -19.75 -1.84
C HIS A 99 13.56 -20.49 -3.13
N GLY A 100 13.34 -19.88 -4.30
CA GLY A 100 13.59 -20.48 -5.63
C GLY A 100 15.02 -20.33 -6.16
N LYS A 101 15.65 -19.18 -5.91
CA LYS A 101 17.04 -18.89 -6.28
C LYS A 101 17.96 -19.16 -5.08
N VAL A 102 19.05 -19.90 -5.33
CA VAL A 102 20.33 -19.98 -4.57
C VAL A 102 20.68 -21.39 -4.02
N ASN A 103 21.97 -21.71 -4.19
CA ASN A 103 22.78 -22.75 -3.54
C ASN A 103 22.81 -22.64 -1.99
N ASN A 104 21.65 -22.53 -1.34
CA ASN A 104 21.58 -22.35 0.12
C ASN A 104 21.39 -23.68 0.84
N SER A 105 22.13 -23.90 1.93
CA SER A 105 22.06 -25.10 2.79
C SER A 105 20.66 -25.33 3.40
N PHE A 106 19.80 -24.31 3.39
CA PHE A 106 18.43 -24.34 3.91
C PHE A 106 17.38 -24.85 2.90
N ARG A 107 17.73 -24.99 1.61
CA ARG A 107 16.79 -25.38 0.56
C ARG A 107 16.24 -26.80 0.73
N LYS A 108 17.10 -27.76 1.10
CA LYS A 108 16.70 -29.17 1.27
C LYS A 108 15.71 -29.37 2.43
N PRO A 109 15.93 -28.80 3.62
CA PRO A 109 14.93 -28.79 4.69
C PRO A 109 13.59 -28.17 4.27
N LEU A 110 13.62 -26.99 3.64
CA LEU A 110 12.40 -26.29 3.21
C LEU A 110 11.60 -27.07 2.16
N GLN A 111 12.27 -27.61 1.14
CA GLN A 111 11.62 -28.46 0.13
C GLN A 111 11.00 -29.74 0.71
N ALA A 112 11.53 -30.25 1.83
CA ALA A 112 10.99 -31.44 2.48
C ALA A 112 9.67 -31.15 3.22
N ILE A 113 9.44 -29.90 3.65
CA ILE A 113 8.24 -29.50 4.38
C ILE A 113 7.23 -28.71 3.54
N ASP A 114 7.59 -28.33 2.31
CA ASP A 114 6.81 -27.50 1.40
C ASP A 114 5.38 -28.01 1.18
N ASN A 115 5.24 -29.30 0.83
CA ASN A 115 3.93 -29.94 0.64
C ASN A 115 3.07 -29.95 1.91
N ALA A 116 3.71 -30.03 3.09
CA ALA A 116 3.00 -30.00 4.37
C ALA A 116 2.51 -28.58 4.68
N ILE A 117 3.33 -27.57 4.39
CA ILE A 117 2.96 -26.15 4.54
C ILE A 117 1.80 -25.81 3.61
N LEU A 118 1.91 -26.13 2.32
CA LEU A 118 0.85 -25.88 1.32
C LEU A 118 -0.46 -26.56 1.71
N LYS A 119 -0.41 -27.79 2.20
CA LYS A 119 -1.61 -28.48 2.69
C LYS A 119 -2.30 -27.71 3.81
N VAL A 120 -1.55 -27.20 4.80
CA VAL A 120 -2.13 -26.40 5.89
C VAL A 120 -2.77 -25.12 5.36
N ILE A 121 -2.12 -24.45 4.40
CA ILE A 121 -2.66 -23.25 3.74
C ILE A 121 -3.95 -23.57 2.97
N HIS A 122 -3.97 -24.62 2.15
CA HIS A 122 -5.14 -25.02 1.35
C HIS A 122 -6.30 -25.51 2.20
N ASP A 123 -6.03 -26.21 3.31
CA ASP A 123 -7.05 -26.63 4.28
C ASP A 123 -7.72 -25.40 4.92
N TYR A 124 -6.92 -24.36 5.24
CA TYR A 124 -7.44 -23.09 5.74
C TYR A 124 -8.28 -22.35 4.69
N GLN A 125 -7.79 -22.22 3.45
CA GLN A 125 -8.53 -21.57 2.36
C GLN A 125 -9.87 -22.27 2.10
N THR A 126 -9.86 -23.61 2.09
CA THR A 126 -11.06 -24.44 1.96
C THR A 126 -12.03 -24.22 3.13
N HIS A 127 -11.53 -24.15 4.37
CA HIS A 127 -12.37 -23.83 5.53
C HIS A 127 -13.00 -22.44 5.41
N ASN A 128 -12.26 -21.45 4.89
CA ASN A 128 -12.76 -20.10 4.71
C ASN A 128 -13.97 -20.01 3.77
N LEU A 129 -14.04 -20.88 2.75
CA LEU A 129 -15.17 -20.91 1.82
C LEU A 129 -16.51 -21.19 2.50
N THR A 130 -16.52 -21.77 3.71
CA THR A 130 -17.76 -22.03 4.45
C THR A 130 -18.52 -20.76 4.82
N TYR A 131 -17.83 -19.62 5.00
CA TYR A 131 -18.44 -18.30 5.24
C TYR A 131 -19.11 -17.71 3.99
N TRP A 132 -18.82 -18.28 2.82
CA TRP A 132 -19.24 -17.82 1.51
C TRP A 132 -20.07 -18.88 0.75
N GLN A 133 -20.40 -20.00 1.39
CA GLN A 133 -21.04 -21.15 0.74
C GLN A 133 -22.40 -20.83 0.11
N ASP A 134 -23.12 -19.83 0.61
CA ASP A 134 -24.39 -19.33 0.09
C ASP A 134 -24.27 -18.65 -1.28
N LEU A 135 -23.04 -18.28 -1.68
CA LEU A 135 -22.75 -17.64 -2.96
C LEU A 135 -22.51 -18.64 -4.10
N PHE A 136 -22.40 -19.93 -3.79
CA PHE A 136 -22.06 -20.98 -4.74
C PHE A 136 -23.17 -22.02 -4.83
N SER A 137 -23.38 -22.58 -6.02
CA SER A 137 -23.98 -23.91 -6.09
C SER A 137 -23.02 -24.95 -5.51
N GLU A 138 -23.54 -26.09 -5.05
CA GLU A 138 -22.71 -27.19 -4.53
C GLU A 138 -21.63 -27.64 -5.52
N GLU A 139 -21.96 -27.68 -6.82
CA GLU A 139 -21.01 -28.00 -7.88
C GLU A 139 -19.91 -26.94 -8.03
N GLN A 140 -20.28 -25.65 -8.00
CA GLN A 140 -19.32 -24.55 -8.06
C GLN A 140 -18.39 -24.54 -6.84
N LEU A 141 -18.93 -24.75 -5.64
CA LEU A 141 -18.14 -24.82 -4.42
C LEU A 141 -17.11 -25.94 -4.49
N GLN A 142 -17.50 -27.12 -4.95
CA GLN A 142 -16.60 -28.26 -5.08
C GLN A 142 -15.51 -28.02 -6.13
N GLN A 143 -15.83 -27.33 -7.23
CA GLN A 143 -14.83 -26.92 -8.22
C GLN A 143 -13.80 -25.95 -7.62
N VAL A 144 -14.25 -24.95 -6.84
CA VAL A 144 -13.35 -23.99 -6.17
C VAL A 144 -12.44 -24.69 -5.17
N ILE A 145 -12.98 -25.58 -4.33
CA ILE A 145 -12.17 -26.38 -3.39
C ILE A 145 -11.11 -27.18 -4.15
N THR A 146 -11.49 -27.87 -5.23
CA THR A 146 -10.56 -28.68 -6.04
C THR A 146 -9.47 -27.81 -6.68
N SER A 147 -9.80 -26.58 -7.06
CA SER A 147 -8.85 -25.62 -7.63
C SER A 147 -7.78 -25.18 -6.62
N HIS A 148 -8.09 -25.08 -5.33
CA HIS A 148 -7.10 -24.69 -4.31
C HIS A 148 -5.99 -25.73 -4.20
N TYR A 149 -6.34 -27.02 -4.11
CA TYR A 149 -5.36 -28.11 -3.99
C TYR A 149 -4.57 -28.40 -5.28
N SER A 150 -5.02 -27.91 -6.44
CA SER A 150 -4.34 -28.12 -7.73
C SER A 150 -3.64 -26.87 -8.27
N ARG A 151 -3.74 -25.74 -7.56
CA ARG A 151 -3.13 -24.48 -7.96
C ARG A 151 -1.60 -24.56 -7.88
N THR A 152 -0.95 -24.00 -8.89
CA THR A 152 0.50 -23.72 -8.83
C THR A 152 0.72 -22.42 -8.06
N THR A 153 1.45 -22.49 -6.96
CA THR A 153 1.84 -21.30 -6.18
C THR A 153 2.74 -20.38 -7.01
N ARG A 154 2.45 -19.08 -6.99
CA ARG A 154 3.24 -18.06 -7.70
C ARG A 154 4.46 -17.65 -6.88
N MET A 155 5.59 -17.45 -7.55
CA MET A 155 6.85 -16.99 -6.94
C MET A 155 7.07 -15.49 -7.20
N ILE A 156 7.55 -14.71 -6.22
CA ILE A 156 7.71 -13.25 -6.32
C ILE A 156 9.07 -12.79 -5.74
N GLY A 157 9.78 -11.90 -6.46
CA GLY A 157 11.00 -11.19 -6.00
C GLY A 157 11.82 -10.59 -7.16
N ASN A 158 13.10 -10.25 -6.93
CA ASN A 158 14.08 -9.56 -7.82
C ASN A 158 14.19 -10.04 -9.29
N GLY A 159 13.52 -11.12 -9.72
CA GLY A 159 13.35 -11.47 -11.13
C GLY A 159 12.21 -10.74 -11.85
N ILE A 160 11.40 -9.97 -11.13
CA ILE A 160 10.31 -9.15 -11.65
C ILE A 160 10.67 -7.68 -11.35
N PRO A 161 10.84 -6.80 -12.35
CA PRO A 161 10.98 -5.36 -12.11
C PRO A 161 9.78 -4.86 -11.28
N GLY A 162 10.03 -4.08 -10.22
CA GLY A 162 8.99 -3.64 -9.27
C GLY A 162 8.47 -4.71 -8.28
N GLY A 163 8.90 -5.97 -8.40
CA GLY A 163 8.43 -7.08 -7.56
C GLY A 163 9.11 -7.18 -6.20
N ARG A 164 9.09 -6.14 -5.36
CA ARG A 164 9.36 -6.32 -3.93
C ARG A 164 8.08 -6.76 -3.22
N MET A 165 8.17 -7.85 -2.45
CA MET A 165 7.13 -8.21 -1.49
C MET A 165 7.07 -7.11 -0.43
N MET A 166 6.13 -6.19 -0.59
CA MET A 166 5.79 -5.20 0.40
C MET A 166 4.49 -5.62 1.06
N ASP A 167 4.50 -5.73 2.38
CA ASP A 167 3.33 -6.02 3.20
C ASP A 167 2.38 -4.81 3.15
N PHE A 168 1.64 -4.66 2.06
CA PHE A 168 0.55 -3.69 1.99
C PHE A 168 -0.69 -4.35 2.57
N THR A 169 -0.90 -4.13 3.86
CA THR A 169 -2.26 -4.16 4.42
C THR A 169 -3.16 -3.20 3.63
N ASP A 170 -4.50 -3.38 3.69
CA ASP A 170 -5.50 -2.57 2.96
C ASP A 170 -5.00 -1.12 2.87
N PRO A 171 -4.86 -0.51 1.67
CA PRO A 171 -4.28 0.82 1.52
C PRO A 171 -4.80 1.72 2.63
N MET A 172 -3.90 1.96 3.58
CA MET A 172 -4.20 2.76 4.74
C MET A 172 -4.67 4.08 4.17
N LYS A 173 -5.89 4.48 4.48
CA LYS A 173 -6.48 5.70 3.93
C LYS A 173 -6.95 6.55 5.10
N ARG A 174 -6.53 7.81 5.10
CA ARG A 174 -7.14 8.81 5.99
C ARG A 174 -8.66 8.79 5.83
N PRO A 175 -9.43 8.83 6.93
CA PRO A 175 -10.88 9.00 6.89
C PRO A 175 -11.24 10.21 6.04
N HIS A 176 -12.32 10.09 5.26
CA HIS A 176 -12.76 11.15 4.37
C HIS A 176 -12.88 12.51 5.08
N ALA A 177 -13.45 12.53 6.29
CA ALA A 177 -13.58 13.74 7.10
C ALA A 177 -12.23 14.40 7.48
N ALA A 178 -11.17 13.61 7.66
CA ALA A 178 -9.83 14.15 7.91
C ALA A 178 -9.24 14.79 6.65
N VAL A 179 -9.49 14.18 5.47
CA VAL A 179 -9.07 14.71 4.17
C VAL A 179 -9.84 15.99 3.82
N GLU A 180 -11.15 16.01 4.02
CA GLU A 180 -12.00 17.20 3.83
C GLU A 180 -11.50 18.36 4.70
N LYS A 181 -11.26 18.11 6.00
CA LYS A 181 -10.75 19.13 6.91
C LYS A 181 -9.38 19.67 6.50
N ALA A 182 -8.49 18.81 5.99
CA ALA A 182 -7.19 19.22 5.47
C ALA A 182 -7.34 20.07 4.19
N THR A 183 -8.24 19.68 3.30
CA THR A 183 -8.56 20.42 2.07
C THR A 183 -9.10 21.81 2.41
N GLU A 184 -10.10 21.91 3.29
CA GLU A 184 -10.68 23.17 3.75
C GLU A 184 -9.63 24.10 4.39
N TYR A 185 -8.73 23.54 5.21
CA TYR A 185 -7.62 24.30 5.80
C TYR A 185 -6.72 24.89 4.70
N LEU A 186 -6.28 24.06 3.74
CA LEU A 186 -5.41 24.51 2.65
C LEU A 186 -6.07 25.61 1.83
N GLU A 187 -7.31 25.40 1.38
CA GLU A 187 -8.08 26.41 0.63
C GLU A 187 -8.22 27.72 1.41
N THR A 188 -8.55 27.64 2.69
CA THR A 188 -8.73 28.81 3.56
C THR A 188 -7.42 29.58 3.76
N GLN A 189 -6.30 28.90 3.96
CA GLN A 189 -5.02 29.59 4.15
C GLN A 189 -4.52 30.21 2.84
N LEU A 190 -4.67 29.50 1.72
CA LEU A 190 -4.25 30.02 0.42
C LEU A 190 -5.04 31.26 0.00
N ASP A 191 -6.37 31.26 0.20
CA ASP A 191 -7.22 32.43 -0.09
C ASP A 191 -6.84 33.66 0.74
N LYS A 192 -6.45 33.46 2.02
CA LYS A 192 -5.95 34.53 2.88
C LYS A 192 -4.61 35.10 2.43
N LEU A 193 -3.75 34.27 1.83
CA LEU A 193 -2.44 34.71 1.33
C LEU A 193 -2.60 35.51 0.03
N ASP A 194 -3.35 34.98 -0.93
CA ASP A 194 -3.65 35.63 -2.21
C ASP A 194 -4.85 34.95 -2.89
N SER A 195 -5.91 35.70 -3.20
CA SER A 195 -7.13 35.16 -3.81
C SER A 195 -6.97 34.62 -5.24
N ARG A 196 -5.78 34.75 -5.84
CA ARG A 196 -5.43 34.14 -7.12
C ARG A 196 -4.86 32.73 -6.99
N LEU A 197 -4.54 32.30 -5.76
CA LEU A 197 -4.10 30.94 -5.47
C LEU A 197 -5.32 30.01 -5.49
N THR A 198 -5.18 28.87 -6.15
CA THR A 198 -6.22 27.84 -6.18
C THR A 198 -5.61 26.47 -5.90
N LEU A 199 -6.37 25.61 -5.23
CA LEU A 199 -5.98 24.25 -4.91
C LEU A 199 -6.72 23.26 -5.83
N SER A 200 -6.04 22.20 -6.23
CA SER A 200 -6.65 21.01 -6.83
C SER A 200 -6.24 19.79 -6.01
N ARG A 201 -7.18 18.86 -5.79
CA ARG A 201 -6.94 17.58 -5.13
C ARG A 201 -7.06 16.44 -6.14
N ASP A 202 -6.12 15.52 -6.09
CA ASP A 202 -6.23 14.23 -6.74
C ASP A 202 -7.03 13.26 -5.86
N GLU A 203 -8.23 12.88 -6.29
CA GLU A 203 -9.10 11.97 -5.53
C GLU A 203 -8.64 10.52 -5.57
N SER A 204 -7.72 10.18 -6.48
CA SER A 204 -7.12 8.85 -6.59
C SER A 204 -5.98 8.63 -5.60
N TYR A 205 -5.44 9.71 -4.98
CA TYR A 205 -4.33 9.60 -4.04
C TYR A 205 -4.66 8.69 -2.85
N ILE A 206 -3.74 7.78 -2.56
CA ILE A 206 -3.79 6.89 -1.40
C ILE A 206 -2.74 7.31 -0.39
N ASP A 207 -3.19 7.60 0.83
CA ASP A 207 -2.31 8.06 1.90
C ASP A 207 -1.82 6.93 2.80
N PHE A 208 -0.69 6.33 2.46
CA PHE A 208 -0.11 5.26 3.27
C PHE A 208 0.46 5.76 4.61
N GLU A 209 0.64 4.83 5.55
CA GLU A 209 1.37 5.10 6.78
C GLU A 209 2.82 5.56 6.50
N PRO A 210 3.50 6.24 7.45
CA PRO A 210 4.71 6.98 7.14
C PRO A 210 5.89 6.17 6.59
N SER A 211 6.09 4.93 7.04
CA SER A 211 7.14 4.03 6.54
C SER A 211 6.96 3.75 5.04
N VAL A 212 5.75 3.35 4.68
CA VAL A 212 5.33 2.96 3.33
C VAL A 212 5.22 4.17 2.42
N GLY A 213 4.55 5.23 2.88
CA GLY A 213 4.34 6.45 2.11
C GLY A 213 5.64 7.15 1.75
N ARG A 214 6.61 7.20 2.67
CA ARG A 214 7.96 7.73 2.37
C ARG A 214 8.68 6.91 1.32
N TYR A 215 8.69 5.59 1.49
CA TYR A 215 9.30 4.69 0.53
C TYR A 215 8.73 4.90 -0.88
N LEU A 216 7.40 4.98 -1.03
CA LEU A 216 6.76 5.22 -2.32
C LEU A 216 7.07 6.60 -2.89
N SER A 217 7.14 7.64 -2.04
CA SER A 217 7.51 8.98 -2.49
C SER A 217 8.98 9.11 -2.91
N GLU A 218 9.85 8.23 -2.43
CA GLU A 218 11.29 8.21 -2.72
C GLU A 218 11.65 7.20 -3.82
N TRP A 219 10.75 6.27 -4.16
CA TRP A 219 10.98 5.17 -5.12
C TRP A 219 11.46 5.65 -6.50
N TRP A 220 10.93 6.77 -6.97
CA TRP A 220 11.25 7.36 -8.28
C TRP A 220 12.70 7.87 -8.38
N TYR A 221 13.43 7.89 -7.26
CA TYR A 221 14.76 8.50 -7.14
C TYR A 221 15.88 7.52 -6.76
N ASP A 222 15.69 6.19 -6.79
CA ASP A 222 16.79 5.24 -6.55
C ASP A 222 17.68 5.10 -7.80
N PRO A 223 18.88 5.73 -7.85
CA PRO A 223 19.73 5.71 -9.04
C PRO A 223 20.39 4.34 -9.31
N GLU A 224 20.29 3.37 -8.40
CA GLU A 224 20.75 1.99 -8.64
C GLU A 224 19.66 1.11 -9.28
N VAL A 225 18.41 1.56 -9.29
CA VAL A 225 17.23 0.85 -9.83
C VAL A 225 16.63 1.58 -11.04
N TYR A 226 16.78 2.90 -11.10
CA TYR A 226 16.31 3.74 -12.18
C TYR A 226 17.19 3.60 -13.43
N ASP A 227 16.78 2.72 -14.35
CA ASP A 227 17.28 2.71 -15.72
C ASP A 227 16.31 3.51 -16.62
N PRO A 228 16.64 4.76 -17.00
CA PRO A 228 15.78 5.59 -17.84
C PRO A 228 15.56 5.03 -19.25
N GLU A 229 16.27 3.98 -19.68
CA GLU A 229 15.97 3.26 -20.94
C GLU A 229 14.98 2.09 -20.74
N VAL A 230 14.58 1.80 -19.51
CA VAL A 230 13.69 0.69 -19.14
C VAL A 230 12.60 1.22 -18.22
N ASP A 231 11.75 2.12 -18.74
CA ASP A 231 10.36 2.16 -18.25
C ASP A 231 9.80 0.77 -18.54
N ASP A 232 9.73 -0.10 -17.53
CA ASP A 232 8.95 -1.34 -17.65
C ASP A 232 7.50 -0.88 -17.79
N PRO A 233 6.86 -1.03 -18.97
CA PRO A 233 5.47 -0.61 -19.15
C PRO A 233 4.51 -1.42 -18.25
N ASP A 234 5.00 -2.50 -17.64
CA ASP A 234 4.30 -3.31 -16.65
C ASP A 234 4.69 -2.94 -15.20
N ASP A 235 5.49 -1.88 -14.95
CA ASP A 235 5.78 -1.40 -13.57
C ASP A 235 4.47 -0.92 -12.95
N PRO A 236 3.97 -1.62 -11.94
CA PRO A 236 2.69 -1.31 -11.36
C PRO A 236 2.69 -0.11 -10.42
N LEU A 237 3.86 0.46 -10.14
CA LEU A 237 3.99 1.68 -9.34
C LEU A 237 3.84 2.94 -10.20
N ILE A 238 3.95 2.82 -11.52
CA ILE A 238 4.02 3.96 -12.44
C ILE A 238 2.78 4.83 -12.42
N ASP A 239 1.61 4.22 -12.20
CA ASP A 239 0.34 4.92 -12.18
C ASP A 239 -0.03 5.44 -10.77
N LEU A 240 0.79 5.18 -9.73
CA LEU A 240 0.53 5.71 -8.39
C LEU A 240 0.93 7.17 -8.33
N THR A 241 -0.05 8.03 -8.06
CA THR A 241 0.24 9.42 -7.76
C THR A 241 0.98 9.55 -6.43
N ASP A 242 2.14 10.19 -6.43
CA ASP A 242 2.88 10.56 -5.23
C ASP A 242 2.45 11.94 -4.68
N ARG A 243 1.47 12.60 -5.33
CA ARG A 243 0.95 13.93 -4.97
C ARG A 243 -0.55 13.88 -4.71
N GLU A 244 -0.97 14.43 -3.57
CA GLU A 244 -2.39 14.59 -3.26
C GLU A 244 -2.93 15.93 -3.77
N TYR A 245 -2.12 16.98 -3.71
CA TYR A 245 -2.55 18.35 -3.99
C TYR A 245 -1.64 19.07 -4.97
N GLN A 246 -2.23 20.02 -5.67
CA GLN A 246 -1.53 20.97 -6.54
C GLN A 246 -2.01 22.38 -6.26
N ILE A 247 -1.06 23.30 -6.04
CA ILE A 247 -1.34 24.74 -5.87
C ILE A 247 -1.02 25.44 -7.18
N TYR A 248 -1.96 26.26 -7.63
CA TYR A 248 -1.85 27.06 -8.83
C TYR A 248 -1.93 28.54 -8.50
N TYR A 249 -1.27 29.35 -9.31
CA TYR A 249 -1.45 30.79 -9.35
C TYR A 249 -1.95 31.19 -10.73
N GLN A 250 -3.18 31.68 -10.83
CA GLN A 250 -3.82 32.01 -12.11
C GLN A 250 -3.71 30.87 -13.15
N LYS A 251 -3.93 29.62 -12.72
CA LYS A 251 -3.85 28.37 -13.52
C LYS A 251 -2.43 27.90 -13.87
N ILE A 252 -1.38 28.57 -13.40
CA ILE A 252 0.00 28.07 -13.53
C ILE A 252 0.37 27.34 -12.25
N ILE A 253 0.77 26.08 -12.38
CA ILE A 253 1.13 25.25 -11.22
C ILE A 253 2.38 25.80 -10.53
N LEU A 254 2.29 26.05 -9.23
CA LEU A 254 3.42 26.46 -8.40
C LEU A 254 4.06 25.26 -7.70
N TYR A 255 3.22 24.43 -7.07
CA TYR A 255 3.65 23.30 -6.27
C TYR A 255 2.73 22.10 -6.47
N SER A 256 3.30 20.91 -6.36
CA SER A 256 2.58 19.65 -6.21
C SER A 256 3.11 18.94 -4.98
N PHE A 257 2.24 18.41 -4.12
CA PHE A 257 2.68 17.84 -2.86
C PHE A 257 1.74 16.75 -2.37
N GLY A 258 2.32 15.81 -1.61
CA GLY A 258 1.62 14.90 -0.74
C GLY A 258 2.15 15.03 0.69
N PRO A 259 1.67 14.18 1.61
CA PRO A 259 2.18 14.05 2.97
C PRO A 259 3.70 13.89 3.08
N TYR A 260 4.31 13.18 2.13
CA TYR A 260 5.72 12.79 2.19
C TYR A 260 6.58 13.41 1.08
N SER A 261 5.97 14.18 0.17
CA SER A 261 6.62 14.64 -1.06
C SER A 261 6.28 16.10 -1.35
N LEU A 262 7.25 16.87 -1.86
CA LEU A 262 7.03 18.22 -2.40
C LEU A 262 7.74 18.38 -3.75
N GLY A 263 7.05 18.96 -4.72
CA GLY A 263 7.52 19.21 -6.07
C GLY A 263 7.20 20.64 -6.48
N THR A 264 8.06 21.22 -7.31
CA THR A 264 7.92 22.59 -7.81
C THR A 264 7.52 22.56 -9.28
N GLY A 265 6.58 23.43 -9.68
CA GLY A 265 6.21 23.60 -11.08
C GLY A 265 7.26 24.40 -11.85
N TYR A 266 7.50 24.06 -13.12
CA TYR A 266 8.48 24.72 -13.98
C TYR A 266 7.84 25.30 -15.24
N HIS A 267 8.44 26.38 -15.73
CA HIS A 267 8.23 26.92 -17.06
C HIS A 267 9.36 26.42 -17.98
N GLY A 268 8.99 25.69 -19.02
CA GLY A 268 9.94 24.97 -19.88
C GLY A 268 10.29 23.58 -19.32
N ASP A 269 11.21 22.90 -19.99
CA ASP A 269 11.69 21.58 -19.58
C ASP A 269 12.66 21.70 -18.41
N ILE A 270 12.37 20.99 -17.32
CA ILE A 270 13.20 20.97 -16.11
C ILE A 270 14.62 20.48 -16.36
N PHE A 271 14.81 19.53 -17.28
CA PHE A 271 16.13 18.94 -17.59
C PHE A 271 16.95 19.83 -18.51
N ASP A 272 16.30 20.70 -19.28
CA ASP A 272 16.93 21.63 -20.23
C ASP A 272 16.92 23.09 -19.74
N GLY A 273 17.07 23.30 -18.42
CA GLY A 273 17.24 24.64 -17.83
C GLY A 273 15.94 25.40 -17.59
N GLY A 274 14.84 24.68 -17.39
CA GLY A 274 13.54 25.24 -17.02
C GLY A 274 13.61 26.12 -15.77
N ILE A 275 12.71 27.10 -15.71
CA ILE A 275 12.68 28.11 -14.64
C ILE A 275 11.53 27.76 -13.69
N PRO A 276 11.74 27.69 -12.37
CA PRO A 276 10.64 27.50 -11.43
C PRO A 276 9.53 28.54 -11.67
N ASN A 277 8.27 28.10 -11.70
CA ASN A 277 7.13 28.97 -12.01
C ASN A 277 7.03 30.16 -11.03
N ILE A 278 7.45 29.97 -9.77
CA ILE A 278 7.55 31.06 -8.79
C ILE A 278 8.48 32.19 -9.27
N ALA A 279 9.61 31.85 -9.90
CA ALA A 279 10.58 32.81 -10.40
C ALA A 279 10.16 33.38 -11.75
N TYR A 280 9.64 32.53 -12.64
CA TYR A 280 9.09 32.95 -13.94
C TYR A 280 7.96 33.99 -13.77
N LEU A 281 7.09 33.81 -12.78
CA LEU A 281 6.00 34.72 -12.46
C LEU A 281 6.44 35.95 -11.64
N GLY A 282 7.69 35.99 -11.18
CA GLY A 282 8.21 37.07 -10.36
C GLY A 282 7.47 37.21 -9.02
N LEU A 283 7.07 36.09 -8.41
CA LEU A 283 6.38 36.12 -7.13
C LEU A 283 7.31 36.61 -6.01
N ASN A 284 6.78 37.40 -5.08
CA ASN A 284 7.53 37.85 -3.92
C ASN A 284 7.92 36.65 -3.03
N GLN A 285 9.17 36.61 -2.57
CA GLN A 285 9.70 35.60 -1.66
C GLN A 285 8.83 35.42 -0.41
N GLU A 286 8.30 36.49 0.18
CA GLU A 286 7.43 36.39 1.35
C GLU A 286 6.14 35.58 1.07
N LEU A 287 5.55 35.75 -0.12
CA LEU A 287 4.40 34.95 -0.53
C LEU A 287 4.80 33.49 -0.73
N VAL A 288 5.94 33.25 -1.38
CA VAL A 288 6.49 31.92 -1.63
C VAL A 288 6.75 31.16 -0.33
N ASP A 289 7.40 31.81 0.64
CA ASP A 289 7.71 31.24 1.96
C ASP A 289 6.44 30.90 2.74
N ASN A 290 5.44 31.78 2.70
CA ASN A 290 4.15 31.52 3.35
C ASN A 290 3.37 30.37 2.70
N ILE A 291 3.42 30.22 1.37
CA ILE A 291 2.81 29.06 0.68
C ILE A 291 3.50 27.77 1.14
N LEU A 292 4.83 27.75 1.19
CA LEU A 292 5.59 26.59 1.68
C LEU A 292 5.25 26.27 3.14
N LYS A 293 5.13 27.30 4.00
CA LYS A 293 4.71 27.12 5.40
C LYS A 293 3.36 26.43 5.50
N VAL A 294 2.36 26.85 4.71
CA VAL A 294 1.04 26.22 4.66
C VAL A 294 1.12 24.75 4.22
N ILE A 295 1.95 24.43 3.22
CA ILE A 295 2.17 23.04 2.79
C ILE A 295 2.78 22.21 3.93
N HIS A 296 3.83 22.72 4.58
CA HIS A 296 4.51 22.03 5.67
C HIS A 296 3.61 21.85 6.90
N GLU A 297 2.75 22.82 7.22
CA GLU A 297 1.73 22.67 8.28
C GLU A 297 0.74 21.55 7.95
N TYR A 298 0.30 21.45 6.69
CA TYR A 298 -0.53 20.31 6.24
C TYR A 298 0.20 18.97 6.40
N GLN A 299 1.48 18.88 5.99
CA GLN A 299 2.27 17.65 6.13
C GLN A 299 2.47 17.28 7.60
N LEU A 300 2.62 18.27 8.49
CA LEU A 300 2.67 18.08 9.93
C LEU A 300 1.33 17.56 10.49
N PHE A 301 0.19 18.08 10.03
CA PHE A 301 -1.14 17.55 10.41
C PHE A 301 -1.33 16.11 9.95
N ASN A 302 -0.81 15.75 8.77
CA ASN A 302 -0.80 14.36 8.32
C ASN A 302 0.04 13.47 9.27
N LEU A 303 1.22 13.93 9.70
CA LEU A 303 2.03 13.19 10.66
C LEU A 303 1.27 12.96 11.99
N TYR A 304 0.54 13.97 12.50
CA TYR A 304 -0.31 13.82 13.67
C TYR A 304 -1.44 12.81 13.50
N TYR A 305 -1.98 12.67 12.28
CA TYR A 305 -2.97 11.65 11.99
C TYR A 305 -2.37 10.24 12.16
N TRP A 306 -1.13 10.03 11.70
CA TRP A 306 -0.40 8.78 11.83
C TRP A 306 0.36 8.61 13.16
N ARG A 307 0.05 9.40 14.19
CA ARG A 307 0.80 9.36 15.47
C ARG A 307 0.81 7.98 16.12
N ASP A 308 -0.24 7.18 15.91
CA ASP A 308 -0.39 5.86 16.53
C ASP A 308 0.51 4.80 15.87
N CYS A 309 1.15 5.12 14.73
CA CYS A 309 2.23 4.33 14.12
C CYS A 309 3.58 4.48 14.83
N TYR A 310 3.66 5.34 15.85
CA TYR A 310 4.88 5.63 16.59
C TYR A 310 4.68 5.37 18.09
N THR A 311 5.75 5.03 18.79
CA THR A 311 5.77 5.23 20.25
C THR A 311 5.73 6.74 20.56
N PRO A 312 5.25 7.15 21.76
CA PRO A 312 5.24 8.56 22.14
C PRO A 312 6.61 9.25 22.01
N GLU A 313 7.68 8.55 22.35
CA GLU A 313 9.05 9.04 22.25
C GLU A 313 9.50 9.22 20.79
N GLU A 314 9.25 8.22 19.94
CA GLU A 314 9.56 8.30 18.51
C GLU A 314 8.78 9.42 17.82
N PHE A 315 7.49 9.55 18.15
CA PHE A 315 6.65 10.61 17.61
C PHE A 315 7.20 12.00 17.97
N GLN A 316 7.65 12.18 19.21
CA GLN A 316 8.19 13.45 19.67
C GLN A 316 9.52 13.80 18.98
N VAL A 317 10.36 12.80 18.70
CA VAL A 317 11.59 12.99 17.92
C VAL A 317 11.25 13.41 16.49
N GLU A 318 10.34 12.67 15.85
CA GLU A 318 10.00 12.89 14.46
C GLU A 318 9.32 14.25 14.26
N ILE A 319 8.39 14.63 15.13
CA ILE A 319 7.70 15.91 15.01
C ILE A 319 8.62 17.11 15.23
N ASN A 320 9.57 16.99 16.17
CA ASN A 320 10.55 18.04 16.41
C ASN A 320 11.51 18.19 15.23
N LYS A 321 11.85 17.08 14.55
CA LYS A 321 12.64 17.11 13.32
C LYS A 321 11.92 17.87 12.22
N TYR A 322 10.63 17.59 11.97
CA TYR A 322 9.84 18.28 10.95
C TYR A 322 9.65 19.76 11.26
N LYS A 323 9.25 20.09 12.49
CA LYS A 323 9.12 21.50 12.93
C LYS A 323 10.41 22.29 12.71
N LYS A 324 11.55 21.72 13.10
CA LYS A 324 12.86 22.35 12.91
C LYS A 324 13.25 22.47 11.43
N MET A 325 13.00 21.43 10.65
CA MET A 325 13.35 21.40 9.22
C MET A 325 12.55 22.41 8.40
N TRP A 326 11.31 22.69 8.81
CA TRP A 326 10.37 23.55 8.09
C TRP A 326 10.14 24.90 8.75
N ASP A 327 10.91 25.23 9.79
CA ASP A 327 10.80 26.49 10.54
C ASP A 327 9.36 26.75 11.06
N LEU A 328 8.76 25.71 11.64
CA LEU A 328 7.44 25.75 12.26
C LEU A 328 7.60 25.80 13.79
N ASP A 329 6.85 26.70 14.44
CA ASP A 329 6.84 26.87 15.91
C ASP A 329 6.14 25.72 16.66
#